data_AF-A0A8S3SGK1-F1
#
_entry.id   AF-A0A8S3SGK1-F1
#
_cell.length_a   1.000
_cell.length_b   1.000
_cell.length_c   1.000
_cell.angle_alpha   90.00
_cell.angle_beta   90.00
_cell.angle_gamma   90.00
#
_symmetry.space_group_name_H-M   'P 1'
#
loop_
_entity.id
_entity.type
_entity.pdbx_description
1 polymer ?
#
loop_
_entity_poly.entity_id
_entity_poly.type
_entity_poly.pdbx_seq_one_letter_code
_entity_poly.pdbx_strand_id
1 'polypeptide(L)'
;MDSKTSLCVICDLRHLTSPSTHRCEDCEEALCTNCKDHHNLSKASRDHEIILMSEYNNLPSNIVNIDLYCIYHNEKYVQYCVDHACPTCYKCIREHGNCSELKLLEGLAGGVKCSEDFGDMEQRVGNIMNNIHRIREDKKCNIELVKHKKHLIIEENHPSELIEIVRKIDGQTQILEVEKEHSINNIKLNFNQKLETSCDEIRGCGVTTNGGFLFTDYHNVGEKLVVLNADGTPAETIDFSDQYSCFDLVRIDDDTVAVTTGDSYTDTEKGLLIVDLTNGNVITVVDLPTIPFGITF
;
A
#
# COMPACT_ATOMS: atom_id res chain seq x y z
N MET A 1 11.65 12.81 0.28
CA MET A 1 11.87 12.01 -0.95
C MET A 1 13.05 12.64 -1.65
N ASP A 2 14.24 12.05 -1.48
CA ASP A 2 15.45 12.54 -2.14
C ASP A 2 15.34 12.20 -3.62
N SER A 3 15.31 13.22 -4.50
CA SER A 3 15.32 12.99 -5.94
C SER A 3 16.64 12.34 -6.30
N LYS A 4 16.60 11.08 -6.72
CA LYS A 4 17.79 10.36 -7.17
C LYS A 4 18.24 11.00 -8.48
N THR A 5 19.25 11.87 -8.41
CA THR A 5 19.76 12.60 -9.59
C THR A 5 20.45 11.61 -10.52
N SER A 6 19.83 11.30 -11.66
CA SER A 6 20.43 10.45 -12.70
C SER A 6 21.54 11.21 -13.44
N LEU A 7 22.58 10.49 -13.86
CA LEU A 7 23.70 11.03 -14.63
C LEU A 7 23.43 10.94 -16.13
N CYS A 8 24.04 11.84 -16.89
CA CYS A 8 24.02 11.80 -18.35
C CYS A 8 24.83 10.59 -18.85
N VAL A 9 24.18 9.69 -19.59
CA VAL A 9 24.78 8.45 -20.11
C VAL A 9 25.98 8.73 -21.00
N ILE A 10 25.88 9.72 -21.89
CA ILE A 10 26.96 10.06 -22.84
C ILE A 10 28.15 10.71 -22.13
N CYS A 11 27.91 11.50 -21.09
CA CYS A 11 28.98 12.07 -20.27
C CYS A 11 29.67 10.98 -19.44
N ASP A 12 28.90 10.07 -18.87
CA ASP A 12 29.41 8.95 -18.07
C ASP A 12 30.31 8.03 -18.89
N LEU A 13 29.93 7.72 -20.13
CA LEU A 13 30.77 7.00 -21.11
C LEU A 13 32.11 7.70 -21.39
N ARG A 14 32.18 9.02 -21.18
CA ARG A 14 33.40 9.84 -21.33
C ARG A 14 34.10 10.08 -19.99
N HIS A 15 33.69 9.39 -18.92
CA HIS A 15 34.16 9.58 -17.55
C HIS A 15 33.95 11.01 -17.02
N LEU A 16 32.89 11.67 -17.47
CA LEU A 16 32.46 12.99 -17.00
C LEU A 16 31.19 12.86 -16.16
N THR A 17 31.17 13.49 -15.00
CA THR A 17 29.99 13.54 -14.12
C THR A 17 29.16 14.78 -14.44
N SER A 18 28.14 14.60 -15.29
CA SER A 18 27.16 15.65 -15.57
C SER A 18 25.75 15.16 -15.23
N PRO A 19 24.97 15.93 -14.45
CA PRO A 19 23.59 15.55 -14.15
C PRO A 19 22.76 15.53 -15.44
N SER A 20 21.88 14.53 -15.56
CA SER A 20 20.91 14.54 -16.65
C SER A 20 19.78 15.51 -16.32
N THR A 21 19.36 16.26 -17.34
CA THR A 21 18.24 17.20 -17.26
C THR A 21 17.12 16.80 -18.21
N HIS A 22 17.41 15.92 -19.16
CA HIS A 22 16.49 15.45 -20.19
C HIS A 22 16.57 13.93 -20.33
N ARG A 23 15.52 13.33 -20.88
CA ARG A 23 15.48 11.92 -21.29
C ARG A 23 14.97 11.85 -22.73
N CYS A 24 15.64 11.08 -23.56
CA CYS A 24 15.15 10.73 -24.89
C CYS A 24 14.28 9.48 -24.76
N GLU A 25 13.03 9.52 -25.23
CA GLU A 25 12.11 8.39 -25.09
C GLU A 25 12.45 7.26 -26.08
N ASP A 26 12.82 7.60 -27.32
CA ASP A 26 13.15 6.61 -28.35
C ASP A 26 14.45 5.84 -28.05
N CYS A 27 15.44 6.49 -27.42
CA CYS A 27 16.70 5.86 -27.05
C CYS A 27 16.72 5.34 -25.61
N GLU A 28 15.74 5.73 -24.79
CA GLU A 28 15.70 5.49 -23.35
C GLU A 28 16.93 6.05 -22.58
N GLU A 29 17.61 7.04 -23.16
CA GLU A 29 18.86 7.60 -22.64
C GLU A 29 18.63 8.89 -21.82
N ALA A 30 19.29 8.99 -20.67
CA ALA A 30 19.34 10.20 -19.86
C ALA A 30 20.47 11.13 -20.36
N LEU A 31 20.13 12.38 -20.68
CA LEU A 31 21.04 13.34 -21.30
C LEU A 31 21.15 14.64 -20.48
N CYS A 32 22.34 15.24 -20.43
CA CYS A 32 22.50 16.63 -20.02
C CYS A 32 22.14 17.57 -21.19
N THR A 33 22.03 18.87 -20.92
CA THR A 33 21.67 19.88 -21.94
C THR A 33 22.57 19.82 -23.18
N ASN A 34 23.89 19.68 -23.00
CA ASN A 34 24.82 19.63 -24.13
C ASN A 34 24.66 18.34 -24.95
N CYS A 35 24.49 17.20 -24.29
CA CYS A 35 24.31 15.92 -24.97
C CYS A 35 22.97 15.86 -25.70
N LYS A 36 21.92 16.47 -25.13
CA LYS A 36 20.61 16.66 -25.79
C LYS A 36 20.74 17.47 -27.09
N ASP A 37 21.45 18.58 -27.06
CA ASP A 37 21.60 19.41 -28.26
C ASP A 37 22.36 18.66 -29.35
N HIS A 38 23.42 17.93 -28.99
CA HIS A 38 24.14 17.07 -29.94
C HIS A 38 23.28 15.92 -30.47
N HIS A 39 22.44 15.33 -29.62
CA HIS A 39 21.50 14.28 -29.99
C HIS A 39 20.52 14.76 -31.06
N ASN A 40 19.96 15.95 -30.88
CA ASN A 40 19.02 16.54 -31.85
C ASN A 40 19.69 17.00 -33.16
N LEU A 41 20.99 17.27 -33.15
CA LEU A 41 21.74 17.64 -34.35
C LEU A 41 22.13 16.42 -35.20
N SER A 42 22.15 15.23 -34.63
CA SER A 42 22.47 13.99 -35.34
C SER A 42 21.31 13.58 -36.25
N LYS A 43 21.62 13.18 -37.50
CA LYS A 43 20.60 12.71 -38.45
C LYS A 43 19.81 11.50 -37.93
N ALA A 44 20.42 10.67 -37.10
CA ALA A 44 19.80 9.45 -36.60
C ALA A 44 18.77 9.71 -35.49
N SER A 45 18.85 10.86 -34.82
CA SER A 45 18.09 11.15 -33.59
C SER A 45 17.45 12.53 -33.56
N ARG A 46 17.51 13.26 -34.68
CA ARG A 46 16.94 14.61 -34.82
C ARG A 46 15.44 14.67 -34.54
N ASP A 47 14.74 13.60 -34.87
CA ASP A 47 13.29 13.52 -34.79
C ASP A 47 12.83 12.70 -33.55
N HIS A 48 13.75 12.39 -32.63
CA HIS A 48 13.42 11.69 -31.38
C HIS A 48 12.70 12.61 -30.38
N GLU A 49 11.80 12.04 -29.61
CA GLU A 49 11.08 12.72 -28.54
C GLU A 49 11.99 12.88 -27.30
N ILE A 50 12.07 14.11 -26.80
CA ILE A 50 12.87 14.47 -25.63
C ILE A 50 11.99 15.18 -24.61
N ILE A 51 11.97 14.65 -23.40
CA ILE A 51 11.24 15.17 -22.26
C ILE A 51 12.19 15.67 -21.16
N LEU A 52 11.72 16.59 -20.31
CA LEU A 52 12.49 17.05 -19.16
C LEU A 52 12.45 15.99 -18.05
N MET A 53 13.59 15.75 -17.40
CA MET A 53 13.65 14.82 -16.26
C MET A 53 12.76 15.27 -15.09
N SER A 54 12.54 16.57 -14.91
CA SER A 54 11.60 17.08 -13.91
C SER A 54 10.15 16.71 -14.22
N GLU A 55 9.77 16.68 -15.50
CA GLU A 55 8.44 16.26 -15.92
C GLU A 55 8.31 14.74 -15.79
N TYR A 56 9.32 13.99 -16.24
CA TYR A 56 9.38 12.53 -16.13
C TYR A 56 9.28 12.04 -14.68
N ASN A 57 10.03 12.65 -13.76
CA ASN A 57 10.03 12.27 -12.34
C ASN A 57 8.72 12.62 -11.62
N ASN A 58 7.91 13.52 -12.17
CA ASN A 58 6.60 13.88 -11.64
C ASN A 58 5.48 12.98 -12.19
N LEU A 59 5.78 12.09 -13.13
CA LEU A 59 4.81 11.10 -13.59
C LEU A 59 4.61 10.03 -12.50
N PRO A 60 3.35 9.70 -12.15
CA PRO A 60 3.06 8.56 -11.30
C PRO A 60 3.73 7.31 -11.86
N SER A 61 4.32 6.47 -11.00
CA SER A 61 4.99 5.21 -11.35
C SER A 61 4.14 4.31 -12.26
N ASN A 62 2.82 4.44 -12.13
CA ASN A 62 1.80 3.66 -12.82
C ASN A 62 1.58 4.13 -14.28
N ILE A 63 2.00 5.37 -14.63
CA ILE A 63 1.91 5.93 -15.99
C ILE A 63 3.17 5.59 -16.81
N VAL A 64 4.29 5.30 -16.16
CA VAL A 64 5.57 4.99 -16.81
C VAL A 64 5.58 3.58 -17.45
N ASN A 65 4.63 2.71 -17.07
CA ASN A 65 4.48 1.36 -17.61
C ASN A 65 3.23 1.22 -18.50
N ILE A 66 3.06 2.09 -19.49
CA ILE A 66 2.12 1.81 -20.57
C ILE A 66 2.80 0.82 -21.51
N ASP A 67 2.29 -0.40 -21.59
CA ASP A 67 2.78 -1.40 -22.52
C ASP A 67 2.59 -0.91 -23.96
N LEU A 68 3.69 -0.49 -24.59
CA LEU A 68 3.68 -0.06 -25.99
C LEU A 68 3.68 -1.24 -26.96
N TYR A 69 3.86 -2.46 -26.45
CA TYR A 69 4.05 -3.68 -27.23
C TYR A 69 3.00 -4.75 -26.87
N CYS A 70 2.57 -5.48 -27.90
CA CYS A 70 1.67 -6.61 -27.75
C CYS A 70 2.34 -7.76 -27.01
N ILE A 71 1.74 -8.21 -25.90
CA ILE A 71 2.27 -9.31 -25.07
C ILE A 71 2.41 -10.65 -25.82
N TYR A 72 1.59 -10.88 -26.84
CA TYR A 72 1.61 -12.14 -27.61
C TYR A 72 2.55 -12.11 -28.81
N HIS A 73 2.80 -10.92 -29.36
CA HIS A 73 3.47 -10.76 -30.64
C HIS A 73 4.77 -9.98 -30.55
N ASN A 74 5.00 -9.29 -29.42
CA ASN A 74 6.09 -8.36 -29.18
C ASN A 74 6.22 -7.27 -30.27
N GLU A 75 5.08 -6.84 -30.82
CA GLU A 75 4.99 -5.81 -31.85
C GLU A 75 4.32 -4.56 -31.27
N LYS A 76 4.76 -3.38 -31.72
CA LYS A 76 4.19 -2.10 -31.27
C LYS A 76 2.69 -2.05 -31.55
N TYR A 77 1.90 -1.57 -30.59
CA TYR A 77 0.49 -1.29 -30.81
C TYR A 77 0.33 -0.13 -31.80
N VAL A 78 -0.54 -0.31 -32.81
CA VAL A 78 -0.76 0.67 -33.88
C VAL A 78 -2.21 1.15 -33.98
N GLN A 79 -3.13 0.35 -33.46
CA GLN A 79 -4.57 0.61 -33.50
C GLN A 79 -5.23 0.31 -32.16
N TYR A 80 -6.45 0.81 -31.98
CA TYR A 80 -7.32 0.53 -30.85
C TYR A 80 -8.66 -0.01 -31.38
N CYS A 81 -9.05 -1.17 -30.89
CA CYS A 81 -10.35 -1.77 -31.18
C CYS A 81 -11.39 -1.20 -30.23
N VAL A 82 -12.40 -0.50 -30.76
CA VAL A 82 -13.47 0.08 -29.93
C VAL A 82 -14.36 -1.02 -29.36
N ASP A 83 -14.69 -2.05 -30.15
CA ASP A 83 -15.61 -3.10 -29.73
C ASP A 83 -15.09 -3.91 -28.51
N HIS A 84 -13.77 -4.07 -28.40
CA HIS A 84 -13.11 -4.81 -27.32
C HIS A 84 -12.36 -3.91 -26.34
N ALA A 85 -12.40 -2.59 -26.55
CA ALA A 85 -11.71 -1.59 -25.77
C ALA A 85 -10.21 -1.89 -25.52
N CYS A 86 -9.49 -2.40 -26.54
CA CYS A 86 -8.11 -2.88 -26.38
C CYS A 86 -7.16 -2.38 -27.49
N PRO A 87 -5.86 -2.20 -27.19
CA PRO A 87 -4.85 -1.87 -28.20
C PRO A 87 -4.46 -3.10 -29.04
N THR A 88 -4.22 -2.91 -30.34
CA THR A 88 -3.96 -3.98 -31.30
C THR A 88 -2.70 -3.70 -32.13
N CYS A 89 -1.80 -4.68 -32.21
CA CYS A 89 -0.68 -4.67 -33.15
C CYS A 89 -1.12 -5.19 -34.53
N TYR A 90 -0.27 -5.09 -35.56
CA TYR A 90 -0.64 -5.50 -36.93
C TYR A 90 -1.02 -6.98 -37.07
N LYS A 91 -0.52 -7.86 -36.19
CA LYS A 91 -0.84 -9.29 -36.17
C LYS A 91 -2.23 -9.55 -35.58
N CYS A 92 -2.58 -8.87 -34.49
CA CYS A 92 -3.88 -8.98 -33.82
C CYS A 92 -5.04 -8.51 -34.71
N ILE A 93 -4.81 -7.59 -35.65
CA ILE A 93 -5.86 -7.09 -36.56
C ILE A 93 -6.61 -8.21 -37.27
N ARG A 94 -5.95 -9.33 -37.59
CA ARG A 94 -6.60 -10.47 -38.25
C ARG A 94 -7.68 -11.11 -37.39
N GLU A 95 -7.47 -11.17 -36.08
CA GLU A 95 -8.44 -11.69 -35.11
C GLU A 95 -9.55 -10.67 -34.83
N HIS A 96 -9.25 -9.38 -35.02
CA HIS A 96 -10.21 -8.28 -35.01
C HIS A 96 -10.85 -8.01 -36.38
N GLY A 97 -10.74 -8.92 -37.35
CA GLY A 97 -11.21 -8.70 -38.73
C GLY A 97 -12.73 -8.50 -38.87
N ASN A 98 -13.51 -8.88 -37.85
CA ASN A 98 -14.96 -8.69 -37.78
C ASN A 98 -15.36 -7.51 -36.88
N CYS A 99 -14.41 -6.78 -36.30
CA CYS A 99 -14.70 -5.62 -35.48
C CYS A 99 -15.17 -4.45 -36.37
N SER A 100 -16.20 -3.76 -35.91
CA SER A 100 -16.83 -2.64 -36.61
C SER A 100 -15.96 -1.38 -36.64
N GLU A 101 -15.12 -1.18 -35.62
CA GLU A 101 -14.39 0.09 -35.46
C GLU A 101 -12.98 -0.12 -34.89
N LEU A 102 -11.99 -0.02 -35.79
CA LEU A 102 -10.56 0.03 -35.47
C LEU A 102 -10.05 1.46 -35.73
N LYS A 103 -9.48 2.10 -34.71
CA LYS A 103 -8.93 3.46 -34.79
C LYS A 103 -7.41 3.44 -34.72
N LEU A 104 -6.74 4.27 -35.53
CA LEU A 104 -5.29 4.44 -35.42
C LEU A 104 -4.94 5.15 -34.12
N LEU A 105 -3.98 4.61 -33.35
CA LEU A 105 -3.56 5.19 -32.07
C LEU A 105 -2.97 6.60 -32.25
N GLU A 106 -2.21 6.83 -33.32
CA GLU A 106 -1.67 8.16 -33.66
C GLU A 106 -2.78 9.21 -33.88
N GLY A 107 -3.93 8.79 -34.43
CA GLY A 107 -5.09 9.67 -34.63
C GLY A 107 -5.93 9.90 -33.37
N LEU A 108 -5.83 9.00 -32.38
CA LEU A 108 -6.51 9.13 -31.09
C LEU A 108 -5.77 10.11 -30.16
N ALA A 109 -4.43 10.08 -30.15
CA ALA A 109 -3.62 10.94 -29.29
C ALA A 109 -3.86 12.44 -29.53
N GLY A 110 -4.12 12.85 -30.77
CA GLY A 110 -4.42 14.24 -31.13
C GLY A 110 -5.81 14.73 -30.68
N GLY A 111 -6.81 13.84 -30.59
CA GLY A 111 -8.16 14.19 -30.14
C GLY A 111 -8.34 14.11 -28.63
N VAL A 112 -7.63 13.18 -27.98
CA VAL A 112 -7.70 12.92 -26.53
C VAL A 112 -7.10 14.08 -25.72
N LYS A 113 -6.03 14.73 -26.19
CA LYS A 113 -5.46 15.92 -25.54
C LYS A 113 -6.36 17.17 -25.59
N CYS A 114 -7.44 17.16 -26.38
CA CYS A 114 -8.29 18.33 -26.60
C CYS A 114 -9.79 18.11 -26.33
N SER A 115 -10.21 16.96 -25.78
CA SER A 115 -11.62 16.81 -25.41
C SER A 115 -11.91 17.53 -24.09
N GLU A 116 -13.04 18.22 -24.01
CA GLU A 116 -13.52 18.92 -22.80
C GLU A 116 -13.51 18.00 -21.56
N ASP A 117 -13.82 16.71 -21.72
CA ASP A 117 -13.84 15.72 -20.64
C ASP A 117 -12.48 15.51 -19.94
N PHE A 118 -11.36 15.61 -20.67
CA PHE A 118 -10.02 15.51 -20.08
C PHE A 118 -9.63 16.80 -19.36
N GLY A 119 -10.00 17.96 -19.90
CA GLY A 119 -9.82 19.25 -19.23
C GLY A 119 -10.58 19.30 -17.91
N ASP A 120 -11.83 18.80 -17.89
CA ASP A 120 -12.63 18.69 -16.67
C ASP A 120 -12.02 17.72 -15.65
N MET A 121 -11.47 16.59 -16.10
CA MET A 121 -10.76 15.65 -15.22
C MET A 121 -9.48 16.27 -14.64
N GLU A 122 -8.65 16.93 -15.47
CA GLU A 122 -7.45 17.65 -15.00
C GLU A 122 -7.82 18.71 -13.97
N GLN A 123 -8.87 19.48 -14.22
CA GLN A 123 -9.35 20.51 -13.29
C GLN A 123 -9.82 19.88 -11.96
N ARG A 124 -10.55 18.77 -12.01
CA ARG A 124 -11.02 18.06 -10.81
C ARG A 124 -9.85 17.49 -10.01
N VAL A 125 -8.87 16.88 -10.68
CA VAL A 125 -7.65 16.37 -10.02
C VAL A 125 -6.87 17.53 -9.38
N GLY A 126 -6.69 18.65 -10.09
CA GLY A 126 -6.06 19.85 -9.56
C GLY A 126 -6.78 20.40 -8.32
N ASN A 127 -8.12 20.43 -8.35
CA ASN A 127 -8.93 20.85 -7.20
C ASN A 127 -8.77 19.92 -6.00
N ILE A 128 -8.71 18.60 -6.22
CA ILE A 128 -8.46 17.61 -5.17
C ILE A 128 -7.07 17.83 -4.56
N MET A 129 -6.04 18.01 -5.38
CA MET A 129 -4.67 18.26 -4.90
C MET A 129 -4.59 19.53 -4.05
N ASN A 130 -5.21 20.63 -4.50
CA ASN A 130 -5.26 21.88 -3.74
C ASN A 130 -6.00 21.72 -2.40
N ASN A 131 -7.11 20.98 -2.39
CA ASN A 131 -7.84 20.68 -1.16
C ASN A 131 -7.00 19.86 -0.19
N ILE A 132 -6.28 18.84 -0.66
CA ILE A 132 -5.36 18.05 0.17
C ILE A 132 -4.26 18.93 0.76
N HIS A 133 -3.70 19.85 -0.03
CA HIS A 133 -2.68 20.78 0.46
C HIS A 133 -3.23 21.65 1.59
N ARG A 134 -4.42 22.26 1.38
CA ARG A 134 -5.08 23.08 2.39
C ARG A 134 -5.37 22.30 3.67
N ILE A 135 -5.90 21.07 3.56
CA ILE A 135 -6.16 20.21 4.73
C ILE A 135 -4.87 19.94 5.52
N ARG A 136 -3.75 19.72 4.83
CA ARG A 136 -2.45 19.52 5.49
C ARG A 136 -1.98 20.78 6.24
N GLU A 137 -2.12 21.95 5.63
CA GLU A 137 -1.77 23.22 6.26
C GLU A 137 -2.67 23.52 7.46
N ASP A 138 -3.98 23.35 7.33
CA ASP A 138 -4.94 23.53 8.41
C ASP A 138 -4.65 22.57 9.56
N LYS A 139 -4.33 21.30 9.26
CA LYS A 139 -3.93 20.32 10.28
C LYS A 139 -2.67 20.76 11.02
N LYS A 140 -1.68 21.30 10.31
CA LYS A 140 -0.45 21.83 10.91
C LYS A 140 -0.75 23.01 11.84
N CYS A 141 -1.56 23.97 11.39
CA CYS A 141 -1.98 25.11 12.22
C CYS A 141 -2.77 24.65 13.46
N ASN A 142 -3.67 23.69 13.32
CA ASN A 142 -4.46 23.15 14.42
C ASN A 142 -3.58 22.43 15.46
N ILE A 143 -2.58 21.66 15.01
CA ILE A 143 -1.62 21.00 15.92
C ILE A 143 -0.86 22.06 16.75
N GLU A 144 -0.38 23.13 16.12
CA GLU A 144 0.33 24.19 16.83
C GLU A 144 -0.59 24.94 17.80
N LEU A 145 -1.84 25.21 17.43
CA LEU A 145 -2.84 25.80 18.33
C LEU A 145 -3.10 24.91 19.55
N VAL A 146 -3.25 23.61 19.35
CA VAL A 146 -3.46 22.65 20.45
C VAL A 146 -2.24 22.59 21.37
N LYS A 147 -1.03 22.58 20.82
CA LYS A 147 0.21 22.64 21.63
C LYS A 147 0.27 23.91 22.46
N HIS A 148 -0.04 25.06 21.85
CA HIS A 148 -0.03 26.34 22.55
C HIS A 148 -1.06 26.39 23.69
N LYS A 149 -2.30 25.95 23.43
CA LYS A 149 -3.34 25.86 24.46
C LYS A 149 -2.96 24.90 25.58
N LYS A 150 -2.36 23.74 25.25
CA LYS A 150 -1.85 22.80 26.25
C LYS A 150 -0.81 23.47 27.16
N HIS A 151 0.09 24.27 26.59
CA HIS A 151 1.11 24.95 27.37
C HIS A 151 0.50 25.95 28.37
N LEU A 152 -0.44 26.78 27.91
CA LEU A 152 -1.16 27.73 28.78
C LEU A 152 -1.91 27.02 29.93
N ILE A 153 -2.59 25.90 29.64
CA ILE A 153 -3.29 25.12 30.65
C ILE A 153 -2.32 24.57 31.72
N ILE A 154 -1.12 24.15 31.31
CA ILE A 154 -0.08 23.66 32.24
C ILE A 154 0.47 24.78 33.11
N GLU A 155 0.60 26.00 32.56
CA GLU A 155 1.10 27.16 33.30
C GLU A 155 0.06 27.73 34.27
N GLU A 156 -1.23 27.68 33.92
CA GLU A 156 -2.32 28.24 34.73
C GLU A 156 -2.81 27.32 35.87
N ASN A 157 -2.48 26.03 35.83
CA ASN A 157 -2.99 25.05 36.81
C ASN A 157 -1.85 24.31 37.52
N HIS A 158 -1.99 24.07 38.83
CA HIS A 158 -1.02 23.26 39.56
C HIS A 158 -1.05 21.81 39.04
N PRO A 159 0.09 21.09 39.03
CA PRO A 159 0.17 19.71 38.51
C PRO A 159 -0.85 18.73 39.12
N SER A 160 -1.25 18.97 40.38
CA SER A 160 -2.27 18.21 41.09
C SER A 160 -3.70 18.44 40.56
N GLU A 161 -4.01 19.65 40.09
CA GLU A 161 -5.33 19.98 39.54
C GLU A 161 -5.49 19.45 38.11
N LEU A 162 -4.39 19.44 37.34
CA LEU A 162 -4.36 18.84 36.00
C LEU A 162 -4.63 17.33 36.01
N ILE A 163 -4.13 16.61 37.03
CA ILE A 163 -4.42 15.18 37.21
C ILE A 163 -5.92 14.94 37.44
N GLU A 164 -6.58 15.82 38.18
CA GLU A 164 -8.01 15.71 38.46
C GLU A 164 -8.86 16.06 37.22
N ILE A 165 -8.42 17.03 36.42
CA ILE A 165 -9.07 17.41 35.15
C ILE A 165 -8.91 16.30 34.12
N VAL A 166 -7.72 15.69 33.97
CA VAL A 166 -7.50 14.56 33.06
C VAL A 166 -8.37 13.37 33.46
N ARG A 167 -8.46 13.04 34.75
CA ARG A 167 -9.34 11.96 35.23
C ARG A 167 -10.82 12.25 34.97
N LYS A 168 -11.25 13.51 35.02
CA LYS A 168 -12.63 13.92 34.68
C LYS A 168 -12.89 13.86 33.17
N ILE A 169 -11.89 14.20 32.34
CA ILE A 169 -11.98 14.12 30.88
C ILE A 169 -11.96 12.66 30.41
N ASP A 170 -11.07 11.81 30.94
CA ASP A 170 -11.04 10.38 30.61
C ASP A 170 -12.33 9.67 31.05
N GLY A 171 -12.91 10.09 32.18
CA GLY A 171 -14.23 9.64 32.62
C GLY A 171 -15.40 10.12 31.74
N GLN A 172 -15.21 11.15 30.90
CA GLN A 172 -16.22 11.70 29.98
C GLN A 172 -15.96 11.35 28.51
N THR A 173 -14.78 10.85 28.14
CA THR A 173 -14.33 10.62 26.76
C THR A 173 -14.27 9.14 26.41
N GLN A 174 -15.29 8.36 26.78
CA GLN A 174 -15.46 6.96 26.36
C GLN A 174 -15.94 6.79 24.89
N ILE A 175 -15.81 7.79 24.00
CA ILE A 175 -16.39 7.72 22.64
C ILE A 175 -15.43 8.03 21.48
N LEU A 176 -14.20 8.52 21.66
CA LEU A 176 -13.31 8.79 20.51
C LEU A 176 -11.84 8.51 20.83
N GLU A 177 -11.41 7.26 20.59
CA GLU A 177 -9.99 6.92 20.48
C GLU A 177 -9.46 7.38 19.12
N VAL A 178 -8.60 8.41 19.15
CA VAL A 178 -7.64 8.68 18.08
C VAL A 178 -6.30 8.17 18.58
N GLU A 179 -5.87 7.04 18.05
CA GLU A 179 -4.57 6.46 18.35
C GLU A 179 -3.44 7.43 17.97
N LYS A 180 -2.53 7.66 18.91
CA LYS A 180 -1.21 8.17 18.63
C LYS A 180 -0.29 6.98 18.44
N GLU A 181 0.22 6.81 17.22
CA GLU A 181 1.39 5.97 16.93
C GLU A 181 2.51 6.30 17.91
N HIS A 182 2.73 5.42 18.88
CA HIS A 182 4.01 5.31 19.56
C HIS A 182 4.72 4.12 18.92
N SER A 183 5.83 4.39 18.24
CA SER A 183 6.78 3.34 17.86
C SER A 183 7.30 2.70 19.15
N ILE A 184 6.81 1.49 19.47
CA ILE A 184 7.33 0.68 20.56
C ILE A 184 8.52 -0.11 20.03
N ASN A 185 9.70 0.50 20.05
CA ASN A 185 10.94 -0.22 19.83
C ASN A 185 11.39 -0.85 21.16
N ASN A 186 11.65 -2.16 21.16
CA ASN A 186 12.15 -2.98 22.27
C ASN A 186 11.11 -3.42 23.32
N ILE A 187 10.06 -4.14 22.91
CA ILE A 187 9.31 -4.98 23.84
C ILE A 187 10.20 -6.17 24.24
N LYS A 188 10.70 -6.17 25.48
CA LYS A 188 11.22 -7.39 26.12
C LYS A 188 10.09 -8.05 26.88
N LEU A 189 9.53 -9.12 26.33
CA LEU A 189 8.62 -9.99 27.05
C LEU A 189 9.44 -10.89 27.98
N ASN A 190 9.44 -10.57 29.27
CA ASN A 190 10.00 -11.44 30.30
C ASN A 190 8.87 -12.37 30.79
N PHE A 191 8.73 -13.52 30.15
CA PHE A 191 7.83 -14.56 30.65
C PHE A 191 8.48 -15.24 31.87
N ASN A 192 8.00 -14.92 33.06
CA ASN A 192 8.42 -15.58 34.31
C ASN A 192 7.74 -16.96 34.50
N GLN A 193 6.90 -17.37 33.56
CA GLN A 193 6.24 -18.67 33.55
C GLN A 193 6.66 -19.42 32.29
N LYS A 194 7.07 -20.67 32.49
CA LYS A 194 7.29 -21.62 31.40
C LYS A 194 5.93 -22.08 30.92
N LEU A 195 5.56 -21.73 29.70
CA LEU A 195 4.40 -22.28 29.01
C LEU A 195 4.76 -23.70 28.54
N GLU A 196 4.05 -24.70 29.07
CA GLU A 196 4.15 -26.07 28.57
C GLU A 196 3.02 -26.27 27.58
N THR A 197 3.35 -26.19 26.29
CA THR A 197 2.46 -26.55 25.19
C THR A 197 2.87 -27.92 24.66
N SER A 198 1.91 -28.69 24.14
CA SER A 198 2.20 -29.92 23.41
C SER A 198 2.50 -29.68 21.93
N CYS A 199 2.46 -28.43 21.47
CA CYS A 199 2.50 -28.03 20.06
C CYS A 199 3.84 -28.31 19.38
N ASP A 200 3.80 -28.57 18.07
CA ASP A 200 5.00 -28.68 17.25
C ASP A 200 5.57 -27.28 16.93
N GLU A 201 4.70 -26.29 16.68
CA GLU A 201 5.08 -24.92 16.33
C GLU A 201 4.00 -23.90 16.74
N ILE A 202 4.41 -22.67 17.09
CA ILE A 202 3.54 -21.51 17.31
C ILE A 202 3.75 -20.53 16.17
N ARG A 203 2.69 -20.13 15.45
CA ARG A 203 2.81 -19.31 14.23
C ARG A 203 2.33 -17.86 14.36
N GLY A 204 1.24 -17.63 15.10
CA GLY A 204 0.75 -16.30 15.47
C GLY A 204 0.57 -16.19 16.98
N CYS A 205 0.78 -15.00 17.56
CA CYS A 205 0.52 -14.75 18.98
C CYS A 205 0.04 -13.33 19.27
N GLY A 206 -0.70 -13.17 20.37
CA GLY A 206 -1.27 -11.89 20.81
C GLY A 206 -1.56 -11.87 22.31
N VAL A 207 -1.84 -10.68 22.84
CA VAL A 207 -2.17 -10.46 24.25
C VAL A 207 -3.55 -9.80 24.34
N THR A 208 -4.42 -10.30 25.21
CA THR A 208 -5.74 -9.70 25.49
C THR A 208 -5.60 -8.51 26.44
N THR A 209 -6.59 -7.61 26.50
CA THR A 209 -6.59 -6.44 27.42
C THR A 209 -6.57 -6.85 28.88
N ASN A 210 -7.13 -8.01 29.18
CA ASN A 210 -7.11 -8.61 30.52
C ASN A 210 -5.80 -9.32 30.85
N GLY A 211 -4.78 -9.23 29.98
CA GLY A 211 -3.47 -9.85 30.16
C GLY A 211 -3.41 -11.33 29.81
N GLY A 212 -4.47 -11.87 29.21
CA GLY A 212 -4.46 -13.22 28.64
C GLY A 212 -3.57 -13.31 27.41
N PHE A 213 -3.16 -14.52 27.06
CA PHE A 213 -2.27 -14.78 25.93
C PHE A 213 -2.96 -15.69 24.94
N LEU A 214 -2.90 -15.36 23.65
CA LEU A 214 -3.50 -16.19 22.61
C LEU A 214 -2.48 -16.51 21.52
N PHE A 215 -2.57 -17.70 20.95
CA PHE A 215 -1.66 -18.14 19.90
C PHE A 215 -2.27 -19.22 19.01
N THR A 216 -1.80 -19.31 17.77
CA THR A 216 -2.12 -20.43 16.88
C THR A 216 -1.13 -21.57 17.12
N ASP A 217 -1.68 -22.74 17.42
CA ASP A 217 -0.99 -24.00 17.62
C ASP A 217 -1.03 -24.80 16.31
N TYR A 218 0.16 -25.07 15.76
CA TYR A 218 0.34 -25.90 14.60
C TYR A 218 0.69 -27.34 15.00
N HIS A 219 -0.17 -28.27 14.58
CA HIS A 219 -0.01 -29.70 14.78
C HIS A 219 -0.27 -30.48 13.49
N ASN A 220 0.36 -31.65 13.36
CA ASN A 220 0.12 -32.58 12.23
C ASN A 220 -1.34 -33.08 12.11
N VAL A 221 -2.21 -32.80 13.08
CA VAL A 221 -3.60 -33.29 13.15
C VAL A 221 -4.62 -32.14 13.15
N GLY A 222 -4.19 -30.94 12.75
CA GLY A 222 -5.04 -29.76 12.64
C GLY A 222 -4.57 -28.60 13.50
N GLU A 223 -5.02 -27.41 13.15
CA GLU A 223 -4.57 -26.17 13.74
C GLU A 223 -5.59 -25.62 14.72
N LYS A 224 -5.13 -25.07 15.84
CA LYS A 224 -6.01 -24.59 16.92
C LYS A 224 -5.64 -23.17 17.31
N LEU A 225 -6.63 -22.34 17.60
CA LEU A 225 -6.41 -21.10 18.33
C LEU A 225 -6.54 -21.42 19.82
N VAL A 226 -5.44 -21.26 20.55
CA VAL A 226 -5.38 -21.46 22.00
C VAL A 226 -5.48 -20.10 22.68
N VAL A 227 -6.40 -19.97 23.62
CA VAL A 227 -6.57 -18.77 24.45
C VAL A 227 -6.24 -19.15 25.88
N LEU A 228 -5.33 -18.40 26.50
CA LEU A 228 -4.91 -18.54 27.88
C LEU A 228 -5.35 -17.34 28.71
N ASN A 229 -5.74 -17.59 29.96
CA ASN A 229 -5.94 -16.57 30.98
C ASN A 229 -4.60 -15.89 31.34
N ALA A 230 -4.68 -14.76 32.06
CA ALA A 230 -3.49 -14.02 32.50
C ALA A 230 -2.56 -14.81 33.44
N ASP A 231 -3.07 -15.88 34.06
CA ASP A 231 -2.29 -16.79 34.91
C ASP A 231 -1.65 -17.96 34.13
N GLY A 232 -1.84 -18.00 32.81
CA GLY A 232 -1.32 -19.03 31.91
C GLY A 232 -2.20 -20.29 31.81
N THR A 233 -3.36 -20.33 32.48
CA THR A 233 -4.28 -21.47 32.36
C THR A 233 -5.07 -21.41 31.07
N PRO A 234 -5.40 -22.56 30.42
CA PRO A 234 -6.26 -22.57 29.25
C PRO A 234 -7.63 -21.95 29.55
N ALA A 235 -7.99 -20.92 28.80
CA ALA A 235 -9.32 -20.31 28.83
C ALA A 235 -10.23 -20.99 27.81
N GLU A 236 -9.76 -21.09 26.56
CA GLU A 236 -10.51 -21.66 25.45
C GLU A 236 -9.57 -22.27 24.41
N THR A 237 -10.08 -23.18 23.60
CA THR A 237 -9.37 -23.73 22.44
C THR A 237 -10.35 -23.91 21.31
N ILE A 238 -10.08 -23.24 20.19
CA ILE A 238 -10.94 -23.23 19.01
C ILE A 238 -10.23 -24.06 17.95
N ASP A 239 -10.90 -25.11 17.50
CA ASP A 239 -10.33 -26.12 16.61
C ASP A 239 -10.71 -25.84 15.15
N PHE A 240 -9.72 -25.72 14.27
CA PHE A 240 -9.90 -25.48 12.84
C PHE A 240 -9.62 -26.73 11.99
N SER A 241 -9.36 -27.88 12.63
CA SER A 241 -8.81 -29.12 12.05
C SER A 241 -9.48 -29.67 10.78
N ASP A 242 -10.69 -29.22 10.44
CA ASP A 242 -11.42 -29.70 9.27
C ASP A 242 -11.47 -28.74 8.07
N GLN A 243 -11.01 -27.49 8.21
CA GLN A 243 -11.29 -26.47 7.19
C GLN A 243 -10.11 -25.56 6.83
N TYR A 244 -9.18 -25.30 7.76
CA TYR A 244 -8.20 -24.23 7.55
C TYR A 244 -6.84 -24.49 8.21
N SER A 245 -5.77 -24.13 7.50
CA SER A 245 -4.43 -23.97 8.07
C SER A 245 -4.22 -22.50 8.46
N CYS A 246 -3.96 -22.24 9.75
CA CYS A 246 -3.88 -20.94 10.40
C CYS A 246 -2.44 -20.44 10.60
N PHE A 247 -2.05 -19.36 9.90
CA PHE A 247 -0.65 -18.91 9.95
C PHE A 247 -0.41 -17.78 10.93
N ASP A 248 -1.31 -16.82 10.96
CA ASP A 248 -1.10 -15.55 11.62
C ASP A 248 -2.38 -15.13 12.32
N LEU A 249 -2.24 -14.26 13.31
CA LEU A 249 -3.40 -13.73 14.01
C LEU A 249 -3.21 -12.25 14.27
N VAL A 250 -4.30 -11.51 14.14
CA VAL A 250 -4.35 -10.13 14.58
C VAL A 250 -5.58 -9.91 15.43
N ARG A 251 -5.38 -9.24 16.54
CA ARG A 251 -6.47 -8.85 17.42
C ARG A 251 -7.22 -7.67 16.80
N ILE A 252 -8.55 -7.77 16.76
CA ILE A 252 -9.42 -6.69 16.28
C ILE A 252 -9.89 -5.86 17.47
N ASP A 253 -10.37 -6.52 18.52
CA ASP A 253 -10.79 -5.91 19.79
C ASP A 253 -10.61 -6.89 20.97
N ASP A 254 -11.25 -6.61 22.10
CA ASP A 254 -11.16 -7.41 23.34
C ASP A 254 -11.66 -8.85 23.17
N ASP A 255 -12.68 -9.02 22.35
CA ASP A 255 -13.42 -10.28 22.22
C ASP A 255 -13.35 -10.85 20.80
N THR A 256 -12.62 -10.20 19.88
CA THR A 256 -12.56 -10.60 18.47
C THR A 256 -11.13 -10.66 17.95
N VAL A 257 -10.82 -11.74 17.24
CA VAL A 257 -9.53 -11.91 16.54
C VAL A 257 -9.75 -12.27 15.08
N ALA A 258 -8.85 -11.79 14.23
CA ALA A 258 -8.70 -12.22 12.85
C ALA A 258 -7.61 -13.28 12.78
N VAL A 259 -7.91 -14.46 12.25
CA VAL A 259 -6.94 -15.54 12.04
C VAL A 259 -6.78 -15.74 10.54
N THR A 260 -5.55 -15.63 10.05
CA THR A 260 -5.27 -15.87 8.63
C THR A 260 -5.28 -17.34 8.34
N THR A 261 -5.89 -17.71 7.22
CA THR A 261 -6.04 -19.09 6.82
C THR A 261 -5.65 -19.32 5.38
N GLY A 262 -5.12 -20.52 5.13
CA GLY A 262 -4.88 -21.04 3.79
C GLY A 262 -4.00 -22.27 3.86
N ASP A 263 -3.93 -23.05 2.79
CA ASP A 263 -2.91 -24.09 2.65
C ASP A 263 -1.86 -23.60 1.66
N SER A 264 -0.57 -23.66 2.04
CA SER A 264 0.51 -23.28 1.13
C SER A 264 0.70 -24.28 -0.01
N TYR A 265 0.13 -25.49 0.12
CA TYR A 265 0.27 -26.59 -0.82
C TYR A 265 -0.99 -26.85 -1.67
N THR A 266 -2.17 -26.41 -1.23
CA THR A 266 -3.40 -26.57 -1.98
C THR A 266 -4.02 -25.19 -2.27
N ASP A 267 -4.51 -24.97 -3.49
CA ASP A 267 -5.22 -23.73 -3.87
C ASP A 267 -6.64 -23.65 -3.25
N THR A 268 -6.80 -24.23 -2.06
CA THR A 268 -8.03 -24.17 -1.26
C THR A 268 -8.18 -22.79 -0.63
N GLU A 269 -9.42 -22.50 -0.19
CA GLU A 269 -9.90 -21.18 0.26
C GLU A 269 -8.91 -20.48 1.19
N LYS A 270 -8.29 -19.41 0.67
CA LYS A 270 -7.39 -18.52 1.40
C LYS A 270 -8.26 -17.41 1.96
N GLY A 271 -8.19 -17.14 3.26
CA GLY A 271 -9.11 -16.19 3.86
C GLY A 271 -8.71 -15.72 5.24
N LEU A 272 -9.49 -14.77 5.76
CA LEU A 272 -9.40 -14.27 7.11
C LEU A 272 -10.62 -14.76 7.88
N LEU A 273 -10.40 -15.59 8.90
CA LEU A 273 -11.45 -15.96 9.85
C LEU A 273 -11.56 -14.88 10.91
N ILE A 274 -12.73 -14.28 11.06
CA ILE A 274 -13.03 -13.41 12.18
C ILE A 274 -13.67 -14.27 13.25
N VAL A 275 -13.08 -14.35 14.43
CA VAL A 275 -13.45 -15.27 15.50
C VAL A 275 -13.83 -14.48 16.75
N ASP A 276 -14.99 -14.80 17.30
CA ASP A 276 -15.49 -14.32 18.60
C ASP A 276 -14.91 -15.19 19.72
N LEU A 277 -14.03 -14.62 20.54
CA LEU A 277 -13.40 -15.24 21.70
C LEU A 277 -14.35 -15.43 22.88
N THR A 278 -15.52 -14.79 22.90
CA THR A 278 -16.51 -14.99 23.97
C THR A 278 -17.21 -16.33 23.82
N ASN A 279 -17.45 -16.72 22.56
CA ASN A 279 -18.27 -17.88 22.21
C ASN A 279 -17.51 -18.95 21.42
N GLY A 280 -16.24 -18.73 21.13
CA GLY A 280 -15.39 -19.64 20.35
C GLY A 280 -15.81 -19.81 18.88
N ASN A 281 -16.64 -18.91 18.35
CA ASN A 281 -17.29 -19.07 17.05
C ASN A 281 -16.65 -18.22 15.97
N VAL A 282 -16.54 -18.78 14.75
CA VAL A 282 -16.21 -18.00 13.56
C VAL A 282 -17.41 -17.10 13.21
N ILE A 283 -17.23 -15.79 13.30
CA ILE A 283 -18.21 -14.75 12.94
C ILE A 283 -18.37 -14.68 11.43
N THR A 284 -17.26 -14.59 10.70
CA THR A 284 -17.25 -14.47 9.24
C THR A 284 -15.94 -14.96 8.65
N VAL A 285 -15.99 -15.38 7.39
CA VAL A 285 -14.82 -15.67 6.56
C VAL A 285 -14.72 -14.58 5.50
N VAL A 286 -13.53 -13.98 5.37
CA VAL A 286 -13.23 -13.03 4.29
C VAL A 286 -12.32 -13.72 3.30
N ASP A 287 -12.81 -14.03 2.11
CA ASP A 287 -12.00 -14.63 1.06
C ASP A 287 -10.94 -13.65 0.56
N LEU A 288 -9.70 -14.13 0.47
CA LEU A 288 -8.57 -13.36 0.00
C LEU A 288 -7.97 -14.02 -1.24
N PRO A 289 -7.53 -13.25 -2.25
CA PRO A 289 -6.96 -13.80 -3.47
C PRO A 289 -5.61 -14.50 -3.23
N THR A 290 -4.95 -14.22 -2.11
CA THR A 290 -3.63 -14.75 -1.73
C THR A 290 -3.54 -14.91 -0.21
N ILE A 291 -2.71 -15.85 0.27
CA ILE A 291 -2.44 -16.02 1.72
C ILE A 291 -1.75 -14.76 2.22
N PRO A 292 -2.37 -13.99 3.12
CA PRO A 292 -1.70 -12.87 3.75
C PRO A 292 -0.72 -13.39 4.81
N PHE A 293 0.56 -13.10 4.63
CA PHE A 293 1.58 -13.31 5.65
C PHE A 293 1.89 -11.99 6.33
N GLY A 294 1.98 -11.98 7.67
CA GLY A 294 2.37 -10.80 8.42
C GLY A 294 1.31 -9.71 8.37
N ILE A 295 0.05 -10.03 8.70
CA ILE A 295 -0.99 -9.00 8.75
C ILE A 295 -0.66 -8.06 9.92
N THR A 296 -0.61 -6.77 9.62
CA THR A 296 -0.55 -5.71 10.61
C THR A 296 -1.70 -4.75 10.33
N PHE A 297 -2.56 -4.51 11.31
CA PHE A 297 -3.55 -3.42 11.26
C PHE A 297 -2.94 -2.14 11.83
#